data_AF-A0A1E7FUN7-F1
#
_entry.id   AF-A0A1E7FUN7-F1
#
_cell.length_a   1.000
_cell.length_b   1.000
_cell.length_c   1.000
_cell.angle_alpha   90.00
_cell.angle_beta   90.00
_cell.angle_gamma   90.00
#
_symmetry.space_group_name_H-M   'P 1'
#
loop_
_entity.id
_entity.type
_entity.pdbx_description
1 polymer ?
#
loop_
_entity_poly.entity_id
_entity_poly.type
_entity_poly.pdbx_seq_one_letter_code
_entity_poly.pdbx_strand_id
1 'polypeptide(L)'
;WMGMFQKLVEYKKLHENTMVSKYYKNDPKLGLWVYTQRKRYRNNDLSPHRIDLLNSIGLDWDGVKSATNQTKWMNMFQKLVAYKEQHKTTIVPAYYEEDPKLRRWVTEQRQVYRKDKLLPSRCALLRSIGFELYISKNHQHLWMGMFHKLVAYNEQHKNSLLPRNDSKLGRWVYRQRHIYKCGELPPARIALLKSIGF
;
A
#
# COMPACT_ATOMS: atom_id res chain seq x y z
N TRP A 1 4.95 -3.16 -36.61
CA TRP A 1 4.39 -3.21 -35.24
C TRP A 1 3.74 -4.58 -34.99
N MET A 2 2.75 -5.00 -35.80
CA MET A 2 2.10 -6.32 -35.66
C MET A 2 3.09 -7.50 -35.70
N GLY A 3 4.10 -7.48 -36.56
CA GLY A 3 5.12 -8.54 -36.55
C GLY A 3 5.92 -8.67 -35.24
N MET A 4 6.14 -7.56 -34.51
CA MET A 4 6.79 -7.62 -33.19
C MET A 4 5.82 -8.03 -32.09
N PHE A 5 4.54 -7.65 -32.23
CA PHE A 5 3.48 -8.12 -31.35
C PHE A 5 3.33 -9.65 -31.44
N GLN A 6 3.36 -10.22 -32.65
CA GLN A 6 3.34 -11.67 -32.87
C GLN A 6 4.51 -12.37 -32.14
N LYS A 7 5.72 -11.82 -32.26
CA LYS A 7 6.92 -12.33 -31.55
C LYS A 7 6.78 -12.28 -30.03
N LEU A 8 6.10 -11.26 -29.49
CA LEU A 8 5.82 -11.18 -28.06
C LEU A 8 4.79 -12.23 -27.63
N VAL A 9 3.80 -12.54 -28.48
CA VAL A 9 2.86 -13.65 -28.25
C VAL A 9 3.58 -14.99 -28.22
N GLU A 10 4.51 -15.23 -29.17
CA GLU A 10 5.35 -16.43 -29.19
C GLU A 10 6.24 -16.53 -27.94
N TYR A 11 6.86 -15.43 -27.53
CA TYR A 11 7.61 -15.36 -26.28
C TYR A 11 6.75 -15.73 -25.07
N LYS A 12 5.51 -15.22 -24.99
CA LYS A 12 4.58 -15.56 -23.92
C LYS A 12 4.22 -17.04 -23.91
N LYS A 13 4.03 -17.66 -25.08
CA LYS A 13 3.78 -19.10 -25.18
C LYS A 13 4.97 -19.92 -24.68
N LEU A 14 6.19 -19.47 -24.95
CA LEU A 14 7.41 -20.18 -24.58
C LEU A 14 7.79 -20.03 -23.09
N HIS A 15 7.55 -18.86 -22.51
CA HIS A 15 7.99 -18.52 -21.15
C HIS A 15 6.86 -18.33 -20.14
N GLU A 16 5.60 -18.49 -20.57
CA GLU A 16 4.37 -18.27 -19.80
C GLU A 16 4.24 -16.84 -19.22
N ASN A 17 5.07 -15.91 -19.67
CA ASN A 17 5.11 -14.54 -19.19
C ASN A 17 5.50 -13.55 -20.29
N THR A 18 5.31 -12.25 -20.05
CA THR A 18 5.71 -11.18 -20.97
C THR A 18 6.95 -10.42 -20.48
N MET A 19 7.78 -11.04 -19.63
CA MET A 19 8.92 -10.41 -18.98
C MET A 19 10.17 -10.38 -19.87
N VAL A 20 10.04 -9.78 -21.05
CA VAL A 20 11.17 -9.61 -21.96
C VAL A 20 12.13 -8.53 -21.43
N SER A 21 13.40 -8.92 -21.24
CA SER A 21 14.50 -8.01 -20.89
C SER A 21 14.89 -7.13 -22.07
N LYS A 22 15.32 -5.89 -21.81
CA LYS A 22 15.90 -4.99 -22.83
C LYS A 22 17.08 -5.67 -23.55
N TYR A 23 17.84 -6.48 -22.83
CA TYR A 23 19.04 -7.18 -23.31
C TYR A 23 18.77 -8.67 -23.55
N TYR A 24 17.56 -9.02 -24.00
CA TYR A 24 17.20 -10.40 -24.29
C TYR A 24 18.12 -10.97 -25.38
N LYS A 25 18.94 -11.97 -25.03
CA LYS A 25 20.03 -12.47 -25.90
C LYS A 25 19.50 -13.21 -27.14
N ASN A 26 18.40 -13.95 -27.01
CA ASN A 26 17.87 -14.76 -28.11
C ASN A 26 17.18 -13.92 -29.18
N ASP A 27 16.55 -12.79 -28.80
CA ASP A 27 16.02 -11.80 -29.76
C ASP A 27 16.20 -10.37 -29.20
N PRO A 28 17.37 -9.74 -29.47
CA PRO A 28 17.65 -8.39 -29.00
C PRO A 28 16.67 -7.35 -29.56
N LYS A 29 16.14 -7.58 -30.76
CA LYS A 29 15.18 -6.66 -31.40
C LYS A 29 13.84 -6.68 -30.67
N LEU A 30 13.38 -7.87 -30.25
CA LEU A 30 12.19 -8.02 -29.39
C LEU A 30 12.38 -7.32 -28.04
N GLY A 31 13.53 -7.54 -27.37
CA GLY A 31 13.84 -6.91 -26.09
C GLY A 31 13.81 -5.37 -26.14
N LEU A 32 14.42 -4.79 -27.18
CA LEU A 32 14.40 -3.34 -27.40
C LEU A 32 13.00 -2.81 -27.76
N TRP A 33 12.23 -3.58 -28.54
CA TRP A 33 10.88 -3.21 -28.93
C TRP A 33 9.93 -3.15 -27.74
N VAL A 34 9.93 -4.19 -26.88
CA VAL A 34 9.12 -4.22 -25.65
C VAL A 34 9.51 -3.07 -24.72
N TYR A 35 10.80 -2.81 -24.55
CA TYR A 35 11.27 -1.65 -23.78
C TYR A 35 10.73 -0.32 -24.35
N THR A 36 10.73 -0.18 -25.67
CA THR A 36 10.19 1.02 -26.35
C THR A 36 8.69 1.17 -26.15
N GLN A 37 7.90 0.07 -26.19
CA GLN A 37 6.45 0.14 -25.93
C GLN A 37 6.18 0.60 -24.48
N ARG A 38 6.90 0.04 -23.50
CA ARG A 38 6.82 0.45 -22.08
C ARG A 38 7.21 1.92 -21.86
N LYS A 39 8.20 2.43 -22.61
CA LYS A 39 8.59 3.86 -22.55
C LYS A 39 7.48 4.75 -23.12
N ARG A 40 6.95 4.40 -24.29
CA ARG A 40 5.88 5.18 -24.94
C ARG A 40 4.59 5.20 -24.13
N TYR A 41 4.22 4.08 -23.51
CA TYR A 41 3.07 4.02 -22.60
C TYR A 41 3.22 5.01 -21.44
N ARG A 42 4.38 5.07 -20.78
CA ARG A 42 4.64 6.00 -19.66
C ARG A 42 4.64 7.47 -20.06
N ASN A 43 4.95 7.76 -21.31
CA ASN A 43 4.94 9.11 -21.86
C ASN A 43 3.57 9.51 -22.44
N ASN A 44 2.55 8.62 -22.39
CA ASN A 44 1.27 8.79 -23.08
C ASN A 44 1.40 8.92 -24.61
N ASP A 45 2.49 8.40 -25.19
CA ASP A 45 2.80 8.45 -26.63
C ASP A 45 2.33 7.18 -27.38
N LEU A 46 1.45 6.38 -26.79
CA LEU A 46 0.96 5.13 -27.37
C LEU A 46 -0.54 5.24 -27.69
N SER A 47 -0.94 4.81 -28.89
CA SER A 47 -2.34 4.86 -29.28
C SER A 47 -3.18 3.89 -28.43
N PRO A 48 -4.45 4.22 -28.10
CA PRO A 48 -5.34 3.37 -27.32
C PRO A 48 -5.44 1.94 -27.87
N HIS A 49 -5.62 1.80 -29.19
CA HIS A 49 -5.66 0.50 -29.86
C HIS A 49 -4.41 -0.38 -29.60
N ARG A 50 -3.22 0.21 -29.51
CA ARG A 50 -1.98 -0.52 -29.22
C ARG A 50 -1.87 -0.89 -27.74
N ILE A 51 -2.41 -0.05 -26.86
CA ILE A 51 -2.53 -0.34 -25.42
C ILE A 51 -3.43 -1.55 -25.23
N ASP A 52 -4.60 -1.57 -25.86
CA ASP A 52 -5.56 -2.67 -25.77
C ASP A 52 -4.98 -3.99 -26.26
N LEU A 53 -4.29 -3.98 -27.41
CA LEU A 53 -3.60 -5.16 -27.93
C LEU A 53 -2.56 -5.70 -26.94
N LEU A 54 -1.73 -4.83 -26.36
CA LEU A 54 -0.70 -5.26 -25.40
C LEU A 54 -1.30 -5.68 -24.04
N ASN A 55 -2.41 -5.08 -23.62
CA ASN A 55 -3.18 -5.50 -22.45
C ASN A 55 -3.83 -6.87 -22.65
N SER A 56 -4.33 -7.17 -23.86
CA SER A 56 -4.99 -8.45 -24.17
C SER A 56 -4.07 -9.66 -23.95
N ILE A 57 -2.75 -9.46 -24.11
CA ILE A 57 -1.74 -10.49 -23.87
C ILE A 57 -1.12 -10.38 -22.48
N GLY A 58 -1.61 -9.48 -21.62
CA GLY A 58 -1.12 -9.28 -20.26
C GLY A 58 0.29 -8.68 -20.20
N LEU A 59 0.63 -7.78 -21.13
CA LEU A 59 1.93 -7.12 -21.10
C LEU A 59 2.10 -6.32 -19.79
N ASP A 60 3.06 -6.73 -18.98
CA ASP A 60 3.52 -5.91 -17.87
C ASP A 60 4.25 -4.65 -18.39
N TRP A 61 3.61 -3.49 -18.23
CA TRP A 61 4.09 -2.18 -18.65
C TRP A 61 5.31 -1.69 -17.84
N ASP A 62 5.54 -2.25 -16.66
CA ASP A 62 6.60 -1.81 -15.77
C ASP A 62 7.92 -2.58 -16.03
N GLY A 63 7.85 -3.79 -16.58
CA GLY A 63 8.97 -4.57 -17.16
C GLY A 63 9.96 -5.22 -16.18
N VAL A 64 11.11 -5.75 -16.65
CA VAL A 64 12.03 -6.59 -15.82
C VAL A 64 12.66 -5.83 -14.63
N LYS A 65 12.91 -4.52 -14.77
CA LYS A 65 13.29 -3.65 -13.64
C LYS A 65 12.15 -3.49 -12.63
N SER A 66 10.91 -3.57 -13.09
CA SER A 66 9.75 -3.67 -12.21
C SER A 66 9.55 -5.06 -11.63
N ALA A 67 9.81 -6.15 -12.34
CA ALA A 67 9.77 -7.49 -11.76
C ALA A 67 10.71 -7.58 -10.55
N THR A 68 11.94 -7.07 -10.65
CA THR A 68 12.85 -6.97 -9.50
C THR A 68 12.37 -5.99 -8.44
N ASN A 69 11.77 -4.85 -8.80
CA ASN A 69 11.19 -3.91 -7.83
C ASN A 69 9.88 -4.44 -7.20
N GLN A 70 9.13 -5.30 -7.88
CA GLN A 70 7.90 -5.93 -7.47
C GLN A 70 8.22 -7.11 -6.58
N THR A 71 9.23 -7.92 -6.90
CA THR A 71 9.79 -8.92 -5.98
C THR A 71 10.33 -8.24 -4.72
N LYS A 72 11.10 -7.16 -4.84
CA LYS A 72 11.55 -6.38 -3.67
C LYS A 72 10.38 -5.81 -2.87
N TRP A 73 9.37 -5.26 -3.54
CA TRP A 73 8.18 -4.73 -2.89
C TRP A 73 7.38 -5.83 -2.19
N MET A 74 7.21 -6.99 -2.83
CA MET A 74 6.50 -8.14 -2.29
C MET A 74 7.25 -8.75 -1.10
N ASN A 75 8.58 -8.82 -1.15
CA ASN A 75 9.39 -9.26 -0.02
C ASN A 75 9.21 -8.33 1.20
N MET A 76 9.17 -7.01 0.98
CA MET A 76 8.89 -6.05 2.06
C MET A 76 7.44 -6.11 2.55
N PHE A 77 6.49 -6.39 1.65
CA PHE A 77 5.10 -6.64 2.01
C PHE A 77 4.97 -7.90 2.89
N GLN A 78 5.64 -9.00 2.53
CA GLN A 78 5.68 -10.21 3.34
C GLN A 78 6.30 -9.96 4.72
N LYS A 79 7.35 -9.14 4.80
CA LYS A 79 7.89 -8.68 6.10
C LYS A 79 6.85 -7.93 6.95
N LEU A 80 6.03 -7.10 6.32
CA LEU A 80 4.93 -6.41 7.02
C LEU A 80 3.83 -7.40 7.48
N VAL A 81 3.57 -8.45 6.70
CA VAL A 81 2.66 -9.55 7.09
C VAL A 81 3.22 -10.29 8.30
N ALA A 82 4.49 -10.70 8.27
CA ALA A 82 5.15 -11.36 9.41
C ALA A 82 5.14 -10.47 10.66
N TYR A 83 5.43 -9.16 10.49
CA TYR A 83 5.32 -8.19 11.58
C TYR A 83 3.91 -8.13 12.17
N LYS A 84 2.87 -8.15 11.32
CA LYS A 84 1.48 -8.21 11.76
C LYS A 84 1.18 -9.51 12.51
N GLU A 85 1.71 -10.65 12.09
CA GLU A 85 1.48 -11.92 12.77
C GLU A 85 2.10 -11.93 14.17
N GLN A 86 3.31 -11.37 14.31
CA GLN A 86 4.05 -11.29 15.56
C GLN A 86 3.47 -10.25 16.54
N HIS A 87 3.17 -9.04 16.06
CA HIS A 87 2.75 -7.92 16.92
C HIS A 87 1.23 -7.67 16.89
N LYS A 88 0.47 -8.48 16.14
CA LYS A 88 -0.99 -8.33 15.90
C LYS A 88 -1.39 -6.96 15.35
N THR A 89 -0.44 -6.21 14.79
CA THR A 89 -0.65 -4.86 14.28
C THR A 89 0.18 -4.61 13.03
N THR A 90 -0.34 -3.79 12.11
CA THR A 90 0.40 -3.30 10.94
C THR A 90 1.10 -1.97 11.21
N ILE A 91 1.08 -1.52 12.47
CA ILE A 91 1.63 -0.25 12.90
C ILE A 91 3.08 -0.45 13.31
N VAL A 92 4.01 -0.09 12.42
CA VAL A 92 5.45 -0.15 12.70
C VAL A 92 5.88 1.11 13.48
N PRO A 93 6.54 0.98 14.65
CA PRO A 93 7.04 2.10 15.45
C PRO A 93 8.02 3.00 14.69
N ALA A 94 8.08 4.28 15.09
CA ALA A 94 8.99 5.25 14.49
C ALA A 94 10.48 4.95 14.74
N TYR A 95 10.77 4.20 15.81
CA TYR A 95 12.09 3.75 16.25
C TYR A 95 12.13 2.22 16.33
N TYR A 96 11.67 1.54 15.28
CA TYR A 96 11.79 0.09 15.18
C TYR A 96 13.23 -0.29 14.80
N GLU A 97 14.03 -0.68 15.79
CA GLU A 97 15.46 -0.99 15.63
C GLU A 97 15.71 -2.39 15.05
N GLU A 98 14.78 -3.33 15.25
CA GLU A 98 14.89 -4.71 14.75
C GLU A 98 14.85 -4.78 13.20
N ASP A 99 14.02 -3.96 12.53
CA ASP A 99 14.06 -3.82 11.07
C ASP A 99 13.87 -2.35 10.61
N PRO A 100 14.96 -1.58 10.55
CA PRO A 100 14.94 -0.19 10.09
C PRO A 100 14.51 -0.05 8.62
N LYS A 101 14.68 -1.11 7.81
CA LYS A 101 14.30 -1.14 6.38
C LYS A 101 12.79 -1.23 6.24
N LEU A 102 12.13 -2.08 7.04
CA LEU A 102 10.66 -2.18 7.08
C LEU A 102 10.01 -0.86 7.46
N ARG A 103 10.54 -0.20 8.49
CA ARG A 103 10.09 1.15 8.89
C ARG A 103 10.18 2.18 7.77
N ARG A 104 11.33 2.22 7.08
CA ARG A 104 11.54 3.15 5.95
C ARG A 104 10.55 2.86 4.83
N TRP A 105 10.39 1.59 4.47
CA TRP A 105 9.47 1.16 3.42
C TRP A 105 8.01 1.51 3.70
N VAL A 106 7.52 1.28 4.93
CA VAL A 106 6.17 1.68 5.37
C VAL A 106 5.94 3.18 5.23
N THR A 107 6.97 3.98 5.55
CA THR A 107 6.92 5.45 5.41
C THR A 107 6.88 5.86 3.94
N GLU A 108 7.69 5.23 3.10
CA GLU A 108 7.70 5.45 1.65
C GLU A 108 6.35 5.11 1.02
N GLN A 109 5.71 3.99 1.38
CA GLN A 109 4.40 3.64 0.80
C GLN A 109 3.34 4.72 1.07
N ARG A 110 3.33 5.29 2.29
CA ARG A 110 2.43 6.40 2.64
C ARG A 110 2.75 7.68 1.85
N GLN A 111 4.03 7.97 1.60
CA GLN A 111 4.44 9.14 0.80
C GLN A 111 4.07 8.98 -0.67
N VAL A 112 4.32 7.80 -1.25
CA VAL A 112 4.01 7.49 -2.65
C VAL A 112 2.49 7.51 -2.86
N TYR A 113 1.72 7.04 -1.88
CA TYR A 113 0.26 7.13 -1.88
C TYR A 113 -0.24 8.58 -1.86
N ARG A 114 0.29 9.44 -1.00
CA ARG A 114 -0.09 10.87 -0.94
C ARG A 114 0.22 11.66 -2.21
N LYS A 115 1.15 11.16 -3.03
CA LYS A 115 1.51 11.75 -4.32
C LYS A 115 0.70 11.17 -5.47
N ASP A 116 -0.29 10.31 -5.18
CA ASP A 116 -1.09 9.55 -6.16
C ASP A 116 -0.24 8.69 -7.12
N LYS A 117 0.94 8.26 -6.66
CA LYS A 117 1.89 7.45 -7.45
C LYS A 117 1.92 5.98 -7.03
N LEU A 118 1.08 5.56 -6.09
CA LEU A 118 1.01 4.17 -5.64
C LEU A 118 0.07 3.38 -6.54
N LEU A 119 0.57 2.29 -7.12
CA LEU A 119 -0.22 1.42 -7.99
C LEU A 119 -1.50 0.93 -7.27
N PRO A 120 -2.67 0.94 -7.93
CA PRO A 120 -3.92 0.48 -7.34
C PRO A 120 -3.85 -0.94 -6.76
N SER A 121 -3.13 -1.85 -7.42
CA SER A 121 -2.90 -3.22 -6.96
C SER A 121 -2.13 -3.28 -5.64
N ARG A 122 -1.14 -2.40 -5.43
CA ARG A 122 -0.38 -2.28 -4.16
C ARG A 122 -1.23 -1.68 -3.05
N CYS A 123 -2.09 -0.71 -3.38
CA CYS A 123 -3.07 -0.18 -2.45
C CYS A 123 -4.02 -1.27 -1.95
N ALA A 124 -4.55 -2.09 -2.86
CA ALA A 124 -5.44 -3.19 -2.53
C ALA A 124 -4.76 -4.23 -1.61
N LEU A 125 -3.52 -4.62 -1.90
CA LEU A 125 -2.73 -5.55 -1.07
C LEU A 125 -2.45 -4.99 0.34
N LEU A 126 -2.10 -3.71 0.45
CA LEU A 126 -1.89 -3.09 1.75
C LEU A 126 -3.21 -2.99 2.54
N ARG A 127 -4.31 -2.65 1.88
CA ARG A 127 -5.63 -2.62 2.53
C ARG A 127 -6.09 -4.01 2.97
N SER A 128 -5.78 -5.08 2.23
CA SER A 128 -6.21 -6.44 2.58
C SER A 128 -5.63 -6.92 3.92
N ILE A 129 -4.45 -6.42 4.30
CA ILE A 129 -3.84 -6.73 5.59
C ILE A 129 -4.24 -5.76 6.70
N GLY A 130 -5.13 -4.79 6.41
CA GLY A 130 -5.54 -3.74 7.35
C GLY A 130 -4.53 -2.60 7.49
N PHE A 131 -3.57 -2.48 6.55
CA PHE A 131 -2.58 -1.41 6.59
C PHE A 131 -3.20 -0.07 6.15
N GLU A 132 -3.22 0.88 7.08
CA GLU A 132 -3.79 2.19 6.85
C GLU A 132 -2.83 3.14 6.13
N LEU A 133 -3.14 3.42 4.87
CA LEU A 133 -2.39 4.35 4.01
C LEU A 133 -2.64 5.83 4.34
N TYR A 134 -3.77 6.14 4.97
CA TYR A 134 -4.25 7.51 5.19
C TYR A 134 -3.66 8.20 6.44
N ILE A 135 -2.98 7.50 7.35
CA ILE A 135 -2.54 8.13 8.60
C ILE A 135 -1.20 8.85 8.43
N SER A 136 -1.20 10.18 8.57
CA SER A 136 0.03 10.96 8.79
C SER A 136 0.70 10.55 10.10
N LYS A 137 2.06 10.49 10.13
CA LYS A 137 2.84 10.22 11.36
C LYS A 137 2.36 11.10 12.53
N ASN A 138 2.04 12.36 12.24
CA ASN A 138 1.49 13.31 13.21
C ASN A 138 0.10 12.90 13.68
N HIS A 139 -0.77 12.43 12.79
CA HIS A 139 -2.12 11.98 13.16
C HIS A 139 -2.11 10.71 14.00
N GLN A 140 -1.19 9.78 13.78
CA GLN A 140 -1.08 8.58 14.61
C GLN A 140 -0.61 8.90 16.02
N HIS A 141 0.42 9.75 16.14
CA HIS A 141 0.93 10.20 17.45
C HIS A 141 -0.11 11.04 18.20
N LEU A 142 -0.85 11.90 17.48
CA LEU A 142 -1.97 12.64 18.05
C LEU A 142 -3.11 11.71 18.45
N TRP A 143 -3.45 10.70 17.65
CA TRP A 143 -4.51 9.74 17.97
C TRP A 143 -4.16 8.89 19.19
N MET A 144 -2.95 8.32 19.25
CA MET A 144 -2.46 7.57 20.42
C MET A 144 -2.34 8.47 21.65
N GLY A 145 -1.90 9.71 21.49
CA GLY A 145 -1.87 10.69 22.58
C GLY A 145 -3.26 11.01 23.14
N MET A 146 -4.29 11.07 22.27
CA MET A 146 -5.68 11.24 22.71
C MET A 146 -6.25 9.96 23.32
N PHE A 147 -5.85 8.79 22.81
CA PHE A 147 -6.23 7.49 23.38
C PHE A 147 -5.66 7.29 24.79
N HIS A 148 -4.37 7.58 25.02
CA HIS A 148 -3.78 7.51 26.37
C HIS A 148 -4.44 8.50 27.34
N LYS A 149 -4.81 9.70 26.87
CA LYS A 149 -5.59 10.64 27.67
C LYS A 149 -6.97 10.09 28.02
N LEU A 150 -7.61 9.34 27.12
CA LEU A 150 -8.87 8.68 27.37
C LEU A 150 -8.72 7.52 28.38
N VAL A 151 -7.65 6.73 28.29
CA VAL A 151 -7.31 5.66 29.24
C VAL A 151 -7.13 6.26 30.65
N ALA A 152 -6.25 7.25 30.79
CA ALA A 152 -6.00 7.91 32.08
C ALA A 152 -7.27 8.54 32.67
N TYR A 153 -8.11 9.12 31.80
CA TYR A 153 -9.40 9.67 32.21
C TYR A 153 -10.37 8.58 32.68
N ASN A 154 -10.42 7.42 32.02
CA ASN A 154 -11.28 6.29 32.42
C ASN A 154 -10.81 5.64 33.73
N GLU A 155 -9.50 5.59 33.97
CA GLU A 155 -8.90 5.14 35.23
C GLU A 155 -9.24 6.07 36.41
N GLN A 156 -9.20 7.39 36.19
CA GLN A 156 -9.56 8.39 37.21
C GLN A 156 -11.06 8.46 37.49
N HIS A 157 -11.91 8.19 36.49
CA HIS A 157 -13.36 8.34 36.57
C HIS A 157 -14.12 7.01 36.51
N LYS A 158 -13.61 5.96 37.19
CA LYS A 158 -14.22 4.62 37.43
C LYS A 158 -15.45 4.33 36.56
N ASN A 159 -15.23 4.33 35.24
CA ASN A 159 -16.17 3.88 34.24
C ASN A 159 -17.60 4.47 34.31
N SER A 160 -17.77 5.79 34.12
CA SER A 160 -18.89 6.37 33.34
C SER A 160 -19.13 7.85 33.64
N LEU A 161 -18.30 8.73 33.09
CA LEU A 161 -18.76 10.01 32.57
C LEU A 161 -17.86 10.29 31.38
N LEU A 162 -18.36 10.17 30.15
CA LEU A 162 -17.56 10.54 28.98
C LEU A 162 -17.07 11.98 29.13
N PRO A 163 -15.85 12.30 28.67
CA PRO A 163 -15.33 13.66 28.78
C PRO A 163 -16.30 14.63 28.11
N ARG A 164 -16.65 15.69 28.85
CA ARG A 164 -17.66 16.68 28.46
C ARG A 164 -17.39 17.21 27.05
N ASN A 165 -18.44 17.38 26.25
CA ASN A 165 -18.37 17.59 24.80
C ASN A 165 -17.72 18.93 24.38
N ASP A 166 -17.51 19.84 25.33
CA ASP A 166 -16.77 21.10 25.19
C ASP A 166 -15.25 20.88 25.21
N SER A 167 -14.77 19.84 25.90
CA SER A 167 -13.37 19.50 26.00
C SER A 167 -12.79 18.96 24.69
N LYS A 168 -11.47 19.15 24.49
CA LYS A 168 -10.74 18.65 23.32
C LYS A 168 -10.82 17.11 23.20
N LEU A 169 -10.91 16.42 24.35
CA LEU A 169 -11.07 14.97 24.44
C LEU A 169 -12.51 14.53 24.12
N GLY A 170 -13.52 15.26 24.62
CA GLY A 170 -14.93 15.00 24.31
C GLY A 170 -15.26 15.12 22.83
N ARG A 171 -14.81 16.20 22.16
CA ARG A 171 -14.96 16.35 20.70
C ARG A 171 -14.26 15.24 19.91
N TRP A 172 -13.10 14.78 20.38
CA TRP A 172 -12.38 13.69 19.75
C TRP A 172 -13.12 12.36 19.88
N VAL A 173 -13.65 12.05 21.07
CA VAL A 173 -14.50 10.89 21.36
C VAL A 173 -15.76 10.90 20.49
N TYR A 174 -16.46 12.04 20.42
CA TYR A 174 -17.65 12.21 19.57
C TYR A 174 -17.33 11.90 18.10
N ARG A 175 -16.19 12.40 17.61
CA ARG A 175 -15.74 12.14 16.25
C ARG A 175 -15.41 10.68 15.99
N GLN A 176 -14.81 9.96 16.95
CA GLN A 176 -14.56 8.53 16.79
C GLN A 176 -15.87 7.72 16.68
N ARG A 177 -16.90 8.06 17.48
CA ARG A 177 -18.23 7.42 17.38
C ARG A 177 -18.91 7.67 16.04
N HIS A 178 -18.83 8.90 15.55
CA HIS A 178 -19.37 9.24 14.23
C HIS A 178 -18.66 8.44 13.12
N ILE A 179 -17.33 8.41 13.12
CA ILE A 179 -16.53 7.67 12.11
C ILE A 179 -16.80 6.16 12.19
N TYR A 180 -16.98 5.62 13.40
CA TYR A 180 -17.39 4.22 13.60
C TYR A 180 -18.77 3.94 13.00
N LYS A 181 -19.76 4.82 13.25
CA LYS A 181 -21.11 4.71 12.68
C LYS A 181 -21.12 4.80 11.15
N CYS A 182 -20.19 5.56 10.56
CA CYS A 182 -20.00 5.64 9.11
C CYS A 182 -19.22 4.45 8.51
N GLY A 183 -18.73 3.51 9.33
CA GLY A 183 -17.96 2.35 8.84
C GLY A 183 -16.54 2.66 8.38
N GLU A 184 -16.07 3.89 8.62
CA GLU A 184 -14.75 4.36 8.19
C GLU A 184 -13.67 4.18 9.27
N LEU A 185 -14.05 3.70 10.47
CA LEU A 185 -13.10 3.49 11.54
C LEU A 185 -12.28 2.22 11.29
N PRO A 186 -10.95 2.31 11.28
CA PRO A 186 -10.10 1.15 11.07
C PRO A 186 -10.28 0.06 12.13
N PRO A 187 -10.24 -1.23 11.75
CA PRO A 187 -10.40 -2.35 12.68
C PRO A 187 -9.45 -2.32 13.89
N ALA A 188 -8.21 -1.88 13.69
CA ALA A 188 -7.21 -1.78 14.77
C ALA A 188 -7.60 -0.74 15.83
N ARG A 189 -8.23 0.37 15.43
CA ARG A 189 -8.69 1.41 16.36
C ARG A 189 -9.96 1.00 17.08
N ILE A 190 -10.84 0.25 16.40
CA ILE A 190 -12.03 -0.35 17.01
C ILE A 190 -11.61 -1.29 18.15
N ALA A 191 -10.61 -2.15 17.92
CA ALA A 191 -10.11 -3.06 18.94
C ALA A 191 -9.54 -2.31 20.17
N LEU A 192 -8.77 -1.25 19.97
CA LEU A 192 -8.21 -0.43 21.06
C LEU A 192 -9.29 0.32 21.86
N LEU A 193 -10.33 0.82 21.20
CA LEU A 193 -11.44 1.47 21.89
C LEU A 193 -12.27 0.44 22.68
N LYS A 194 -12.57 -0.72 22.10
CA LYS A 194 -13.27 -1.79 22.81
C LYS A 194 -12.52 -2.30 24.04
N SER A 195 -11.18 -2.30 24.04
CA SER A 195 -10.39 -2.77 25.18
C SER A 195 -10.52 -1.90 26.43
N ILE A 196 -11.03 -0.66 26.29
CA ILE A 196 -11.30 0.25 27.41
C ILE A 196 -12.79 0.40 27.71
N GLY A 197 -13.65 -0.47 27.17
CA GLY A 197 -15.10 -0.44 27.38
C GLY A 197 -15.85 0.62 26.56
N PHE A 198 -15.28 1.08 25.43
CA PHE A 198 -15.84 2.10 24.55
C PHE A 198 -16.72 1.57 23.41
#